data_AF-A0A845W7S1-F1
#
_entry.id   AF-A0A845W7S1-F1
#
_cell.length_a   1.000
_cell.length_b   1.000
_cell.length_c   1.000
_cell.angle_alpha   90.00
_cell.angle_beta   90.00
_cell.angle_gamma   90.00
#
_symmetry.space_group_name_H-M   'P 1'
#
loop_
_entity.id
_entity.type
_entity.pdbx_description
1 polymer ?
#
loop_
_entity_poly.entity_id
_entity_poly.type
_entity_poly.pdbx_seq_one_letter_code
_entity_poly.pdbx_strand_id
1 'polypeptide(L)'
;KPREGLQLHWDGDNDSVDERNLSAALGAGVTPTTVDLDGIQRVADWLWELPPPPYPYEINQNLAAVGKPIYKNNCASCHAFGGSKVGKVTPIEEIGTDRYRLDSYTYELLSNQNTLFVGTPRRFKHFRKTNGYANVPLDGIWLRAPYLHNGSVPTLRDLLETPENRPKEFYRGDDVFDQDKVGFVSDVAEDNTNKFFKIYTTIPGNLNSGHLYGTDLSPEAKDALVEYMKTL
;
A
#
# COMPACT_ATOMS: atom_id res chain seq x y z
N LYS A 1 -12.27 15.04 2.13
CA LYS A 1 -10.78 15.02 2.26
C LYS A 1 -10.20 13.96 3.24
N PRO A 2 -10.39 12.64 3.03
CA PRO A 2 -10.09 11.60 4.04
C PRO A 2 -8.59 11.34 4.32
N ARG A 3 -7.68 11.78 3.45
CA ARG A 3 -6.22 11.54 3.55
C ARG A 3 -5.42 12.77 3.98
N GLU A 4 -6.10 13.87 4.31
CA GLU A 4 -5.47 15.09 4.80
C GLU A 4 -4.68 14.82 6.09
N GLY A 5 -3.43 15.28 6.17
CA GLY A 5 -2.58 15.15 7.36
C GLY A 5 -2.06 13.74 7.66
N LEU A 6 -2.31 12.75 6.79
CA LEU A 6 -1.64 11.45 6.87
C LEU A 6 -0.18 11.59 6.45
N GLN A 7 0.71 10.74 6.99
CA GLN A 7 2.05 10.56 6.48
C GLN A 7 1.98 9.74 5.18
N LEU A 8 2.40 10.36 4.09
CA LEU A 8 2.29 9.95 2.70
C LEU A 8 3.59 9.32 2.19
N HIS A 9 3.51 8.72 1.00
CA HIS A 9 4.47 7.71 0.51
C HIS A 9 4.53 6.49 1.44
N TRP A 10 5.24 5.44 1.00
CA TRP A 10 5.35 4.23 1.79
C TRP A 10 6.03 4.46 3.13
N ASP A 11 7.09 5.26 3.15
CA ASP A 11 7.89 5.58 4.33
C ASP A 11 7.34 6.73 5.18
N GLY A 12 6.22 7.36 4.81
CA GLY A 12 5.65 8.47 5.58
C GLY A 12 6.52 9.72 5.59
N ASP A 13 7.33 9.90 4.54
CA ASP A 13 8.35 10.93 4.43
C ASP A 13 7.77 12.34 4.23
N ASN A 14 6.47 12.48 3.95
CA ASN A 14 5.80 13.76 3.71
C ASN A 14 4.38 13.72 4.30
N ASP A 15 3.77 14.85 4.67
CA ASP A 15 2.36 14.91 5.12
C ASP A 15 1.53 15.99 4.41
N SER A 16 2.06 16.52 3.31
CA SER A 16 1.39 17.44 2.40
C SER A 16 1.07 16.74 1.09
N VAL A 17 -0.22 16.61 0.78
CA VAL A 17 -0.66 16.01 -0.49
C VAL A 17 -0.16 16.83 -1.68
N ASP A 18 -0.08 18.16 -1.54
CA ASP A 18 0.40 19.06 -2.58
C ASP A 18 1.88 18.81 -2.87
N GLU A 19 2.73 18.74 -1.84
CA GLU A 19 4.15 18.44 -2.02
C GLU A 19 4.38 17.03 -2.57
N ARG A 20 3.60 16.06 -2.07
CA ARG A 20 3.63 14.67 -2.56
C ARG A 20 3.31 14.62 -4.05
N ASN A 21 2.25 15.29 -4.49
CA ASN A 21 1.83 15.29 -5.89
C ASN A 21 2.86 16.00 -6.78
N LEU A 22 3.41 17.13 -6.31
CA LEU A 22 4.44 17.85 -7.04
C LEU A 22 5.74 17.04 -7.14
N SER A 23 6.14 16.35 -6.07
CA SER A 23 7.30 15.45 -6.08
C SER A 23 7.10 14.26 -7.02
N ALA A 24 5.90 13.69 -7.08
CA ALA A 24 5.58 12.62 -8.01
C ALA A 24 5.68 13.08 -9.47
N ALA A 25 5.24 14.31 -9.78
CA ALA A 25 5.38 14.90 -11.11
C ALA A 25 6.87 15.04 -11.51
N LEU A 26 7.73 15.48 -10.58
CA LEU A 26 9.18 15.52 -10.82
C LEU A 26 9.75 14.12 -11.14
N GLY A 27 9.33 13.10 -10.39
CA GLY A 27 9.72 11.71 -10.66
C GLY A 27 9.27 11.20 -12.02
N ALA A 28 8.19 11.73 -12.58
CA ALA A 28 7.70 11.44 -13.92
C ALA A 28 8.41 12.24 -15.04
N GLY A 29 9.41 13.07 -14.69
CA GLY A 29 10.24 13.81 -15.65
C GLY A 29 9.88 15.28 -15.82
N VAL A 30 8.96 15.82 -15.02
CA VAL A 30 8.67 17.25 -14.98
C VAL A 30 9.80 18.00 -14.29
N THR A 31 10.06 19.26 -14.66
CA THR A 31 11.01 20.14 -13.98
C THR A 31 10.29 21.28 -13.25
N PRO A 32 10.95 22.01 -12.34
CA PRO A 32 10.36 23.18 -11.72
C PRO A 32 9.89 24.27 -12.70
N THR A 33 10.38 24.26 -13.95
CA THR A 33 10.00 25.23 -14.99
C THR A 33 8.96 24.71 -15.97
N THR A 34 8.77 23.39 -16.07
CA THR A 34 7.81 22.78 -17.01
C THR A 34 6.55 22.24 -16.34
N VAL A 35 6.42 22.41 -15.03
CA VAL A 35 5.30 21.87 -14.26
C VAL A 35 3.95 22.51 -14.61
N ASP A 36 3.00 21.67 -15.02
CA ASP A 36 1.59 22.04 -15.19
C ASP A 36 0.87 22.00 -13.84
N LEU A 37 0.94 23.11 -13.10
CA LEU A 37 0.34 23.23 -11.78
C LEU A 37 -1.20 23.10 -11.84
N ASP A 38 -1.83 23.68 -12.85
CA ASP A 38 -3.29 23.66 -12.99
C ASP A 38 -3.78 22.25 -13.31
N GLY A 39 -3.03 21.52 -14.16
CA GLY A 39 -3.28 20.11 -14.43
C GLY A 39 -3.13 19.22 -13.19
N ILE A 40 -2.06 19.42 -12.41
CA ILE A 40 -1.86 18.70 -11.15
C ILE A 40 -2.99 18.99 -10.17
N GLN A 41 -3.37 20.26 -9.99
CA GLN A 41 -4.45 20.64 -9.08
C GLN A 41 -5.80 20.02 -9.50
N ARG A 42 -6.13 20.08 -10.79
CA ARG A 42 -7.36 19.48 -11.33
C ARG A 42 -7.46 17.98 -11.01
N VAL A 43 -6.37 17.24 -11.20
CA VAL A 43 -6.33 15.80 -10.89
C VAL A 43 -6.36 15.56 -9.38
N ALA A 44 -5.66 16.37 -8.60
CA ALA A 44 -5.68 16.30 -7.15
C ALA A 44 -7.10 16.49 -6.60
N ASP A 45 -7.82 17.53 -7.04
CA ASP A 45 -9.20 17.80 -6.63
C ASP A 45 -10.15 16.66 -6.97
N TRP A 46 -9.99 16.06 -8.15
CA TRP A 46 -10.79 14.89 -8.56
C TRP A 46 -10.51 13.66 -7.69
N LEU A 47 -9.23 13.32 -7.47
CA LEU A 47 -8.84 12.15 -6.68
C LEU A 47 -9.12 12.32 -5.18
N TRP A 48 -9.23 13.56 -4.69
CA TRP A 48 -9.25 13.84 -3.27
C TRP A 48 -10.42 13.15 -2.54
N GLU A 49 -11.56 13.05 -3.21
CA GLU A 49 -12.80 12.50 -2.65
C GLU A 49 -13.34 11.31 -3.43
N LEU A 50 -12.57 10.83 -4.43
CA LEU A 50 -12.94 9.68 -5.23
C LEU A 50 -12.90 8.41 -4.34
N PRO A 51 -14.05 7.74 -4.09
CA PRO A 51 -14.05 6.48 -3.36
C PRO A 51 -13.49 5.35 -4.24
N PRO A 52 -12.94 4.29 -3.63
CA PRO A 52 -12.64 3.08 -4.38
C PRO A 52 -13.92 2.46 -4.97
N PRO A 53 -13.84 1.75 -6.10
CA PRO A 53 -14.97 0.97 -6.59
C PRO A 53 -15.33 -0.13 -5.58
N PRO A 54 -16.63 -0.43 -5.40
CA PRO A 54 -17.05 -1.55 -4.58
C PRO A 54 -16.54 -2.86 -5.19
N TYR A 55 -16.33 -3.86 -4.33
CA TYR A 55 -16.02 -5.22 -4.79
C TYR A 55 -17.15 -5.73 -5.71
N PRO A 56 -16.83 -6.20 -6.93
CA PRO A 56 -17.84 -6.44 -7.96
C PRO A 56 -18.49 -7.83 -7.89
N TYR A 57 -17.99 -8.73 -7.05
CA TYR A 57 -18.49 -10.10 -6.92
C TYR A 57 -19.37 -10.27 -5.67
N GLU A 58 -20.00 -11.44 -5.55
CA GLU A 58 -20.82 -11.76 -4.39
C GLU A 58 -19.99 -11.79 -3.10
N ILE A 59 -20.57 -11.26 -2.02
CA ILE A 59 -19.98 -11.27 -0.69
C ILE A 59 -20.88 -12.11 0.22
N ASN A 60 -20.31 -13.12 0.84
CA ASN A 60 -20.95 -13.89 1.90
C ASN A 60 -21.10 -13.03 3.15
N GLN A 61 -22.27 -12.41 3.28
CA GLN A 61 -22.57 -11.46 4.36
C GLN A 61 -22.46 -12.09 5.76
N ASN A 62 -22.79 -13.38 5.91
CA ASN A 62 -22.68 -14.06 7.19
C ASN A 62 -21.21 -14.22 7.61
N LEU A 63 -20.35 -14.60 6.67
CA LEU A 63 -18.93 -14.75 6.91
C LEU A 63 -18.24 -13.39 7.11
N ALA A 64 -18.59 -12.37 6.32
CA ALA A 64 -18.13 -10.99 6.53
C ALA A 64 -18.53 -10.43 7.91
N ALA A 65 -19.73 -10.79 8.41
CA ALA A 65 -20.17 -10.41 9.75
C ALA A 65 -19.31 -11.03 10.86
N VAL A 66 -18.79 -12.25 10.64
CA VAL A 66 -17.81 -12.90 11.53
C VAL A 66 -16.43 -12.22 11.45
N GLY A 67 -16.00 -11.81 10.26
CA GLY A 67 -14.73 -11.12 10.04
C GLY A 67 -14.67 -9.70 10.60
N LYS A 68 -15.79 -8.99 10.61
CA LYS A 68 -15.89 -7.59 11.08
C LYS A 68 -15.29 -7.36 12.47
N PRO A 69 -15.66 -8.10 13.55
CA PRO A 69 -15.03 -7.94 14.85
C PRO A 69 -13.54 -8.32 14.85
N ILE A 70 -13.11 -9.28 14.03
CA ILE A 70 -11.69 -9.65 13.89
C ILE A 70 -10.91 -8.46 13.34
N TYR A 71 -11.39 -7.84 12.26
CA TYR A 71 -10.77 -6.63 11.70
C TYR A 71 -10.75 -5.49 12.70
N LYS A 72 -11.87 -5.26 13.39
CA LYS A 72 -11.98 -4.19 14.39
C LYS A 72 -10.93 -4.31 15.50
N ASN A 73 -10.69 -5.53 15.97
CA ASN A 73 -9.79 -5.79 17.10
C ASN A 73 -8.31 -5.84 16.70
N ASN A 74 -8.00 -6.28 15.47
CA ASN A 74 -6.62 -6.56 15.06
C ASN A 74 -6.05 -5.56 14.04
N CYS A 75 -6.90 -4.90 13.25
CA CYS A 75 -6.47 -4.14 12.08
C CYS A 75 -6.85 -2.65 12.17
N ALA A 76 -8.05 -2.36 12.69
CA ALA A 76 -8.68 -1.04 12.55
C ALA A 76 -7.88 0.11 13.18
N SER A 77 -7.11 -0.13 14.25
CA SER A 77 -6.31 0.92 14.89
C SER A 77 -5.24 1.50 13.95
N CYS A 78 -4.68 0.69 13.05
CA CYS A 78 -3.71 1.09 12.03
C CYS A 78 -4.35 1.44 10.69
N HIS A 79 -5.49 0.82 10.35
CA HIS A 79 -5.97 0.78 8.96
C HIS A 79 -7.37 1.33 8.71
N ALA A 80 -8.22 1.49 9.71
CA ALA A 80 -9.55 2.06 9.52
C ALA A 80 -9.48 3.56 9.66
N PHE A 81 -10.07 4.34 8.76
CA PHE A 81 -10.14 5.81 8.92
C PHE A 81 -10.58 6.20 10.34
N GLY A 82 -9.84 7.13 10.97
CA GLY A 82 -10.04 7.55 12.36
C GLY A 82 -9.34 6.68 13.42
N GLY A 83 -8.70 5.58 13.02
CA GLY A 83 -7.83 4.78 13.89
C GLY A 83 -6.60 5.55 14.39
N SER A 84 -6.12 5.22 15.58
CA SER A 84 -5.08 5.97 16.30
C SER A 84 -3.70 5.99 15.63
N LYS A 85 -3.40 4.98 14.80
CA LYS A 85 -2.14 4.79 14.08
C LYS A 85 -2.27 4.99 12.56
N VAL A 86 -3.45 5.35 12.06
CA VAL A 86 -3.71 5.51 10.62
C VAL A 86 -2.93 6.68 10.05
N GLY A 87 -2.27 6.46 8.92
CA GLY A 87 -1.37 7.41 8.30
C GLY A 87 -0.18 7.78 9.19
N LYS A 88 0.16 6.96 10.19
CA LYS A 88 1.38 7.12 10.98
C LYS A 88 2.38 6.04 10.64
N VAL A 89 3.65 6.36 10.74
CA VAL A 89 4.76 5.45 10.56
C VAL A 89 4.80 4.45 11.71
N THR A 90 4.73 3.17 11.37
CA THR A 90 5.10 2.06 12.23
C THR A 90 6.60 1.81 12.06
N PRO A 91 7.41 1.81 13.13
CA PRO A 91 8.86 1.59 13.05
C PRO A 91 9.23 0.32 12.29
N ILE A 92 10.35 0.34 11.57
CA ILE A 92 10.81 -0.80 10.75
C ILE A 92 11.07 -2.05 11.60
N GLU A 93 11.52 -1.86 12.85
CA GLU A 93 11.75 -2.92 13.82
C GLU A 93 10.44 -3.56 14.33
N GLU A 94 9.33 -2.82 14.30
CA GLU A 94 7.99 -3.32 14.67
C GLU A 94 7.31 -3.98 13.47
N ILE A 95 7.31 -3.33 12.30
CA ILE A 95 6.60 -3.85 11.12
C ILE A 95 7.35 -5.00 10.43
N GLY A 96 8.69 -5.01 10.47
CA GLY A 96 9.54 -6.13 10.01
C GLY A 96 9.49 -6.45 8.51
N THR A 97 8.83 -5.62 7.69
CA THR A 97 8.79 -5.77 6.23
C THR A 97 10.12 -5.36 5.60
N ASP A 98 10.32 -5.67 4.32
CA ASP A 98 11.54 -5.32 3.58
C ASP A 98 11.95 -3.84 3.81
N ARG A 99 13.21 -3.58 4.15
CA ARG A 99 13.69 -2.24 4.51
C ARG A 99 14.31 -1.45 3.36
N TYR A 100 14.48 -2.03 2.18
CA TYR A 100 15.23 -1.38 1.10
C TYR A 100 14.56 -0.11 0.59
N ARG A 101 13.22 -0.04 0.54
CA ARG A 101 12.52 1.21 0.20
C ARG A 101 12.75 2.28 1.27
N LEU A 102 12.73 1.92 2.55
CA LEU A 102 13.05 2.85 3.62
C LEU A 102 14.50 3.35 3.48
N ASP A 103 15.47 2.46 3.31
CA ASP A 103 16.89 2.80 3.28
C ASP A 103 17.30 3.60 2.03
N SER A 104 16.58 3.45 0.91
CA SER A 104 16.86 4.20 -0.32
C SER A 104 16.62 5.70 -0.18
N TYR A 105 15.76 6.12 0.76
CA TYR A 105 15.53 7.52 1.06
C TYR A 105 16.56 8.01 2.10
N THR A 106 17.65 8.62 1.66
CA THR A 106 18.75 9.05 2.55
C THR A 106 18.58 10.49 3.05
N TYR A 107 19.34 10.86 4.09
CA TYR A 107 19.43 12.28 4.52
C TYR A 107 20.00 13.19 3.42
N GLU A 108 20.87 12.65 2.56
CA GLU A 108 21.38 13.39 1.40
C GLU A 108 20.27 13.65 0.38
N LEU A 109 19.47 12.63 0.04
CA LEU A 109 18.32 12.79 -0.85
C LEU A 109 17.33 13.81 -0.27
N LEU A 110 16.99 13.70 1.02
CA LEU A 110 16.16 14.67 1.72
C LEU A 110 16.71 16.10 1.61
N SER A 111 18.01 16.28 1.87
CA SER A 111 18.66 17.59 1.83
C SER A 111 18.58 18.21 0.43
N ASN A 112 18.82 17.40 -0.61
CA ASN A 112 18.71 17.81 -2.01
C ASN A 112 17.25 18.12 -2.39
N GLN A 113 16.30 17.28 -1.97
CA GLN A 113 14.88 17.47 -2.25
C GLN A 113 14.36 18.77 -1.65
N ASN A 114 14.83 19.16 -0.46
CA ASN A 114 14.48 20.44 0.19
C ASN A 114 15.02 21.70 -0.53
N THR A 115 15.88 21.53 -1.55
CA THR A 115 16.33 22.62 -2.44
C THR A 115 15.38 22.88 -3.61
N LEU A 116 14.45 21.96 -3.87
CA LEU A 116 13.48 22.09 -4.95
C LEU A 116 12.48 23.21 -4.65
N PHE A 117 12.14 23.97 -5.70
CA PHE A 117 11.20 25.09 -5.65
C PHE A 117 11.57 26.21 -4.65
N VAL A 118 12.83 26.28 -4.19
CA VAL A 118 13.33 27.38 -3.35
C VAL A 118 13.08 28.72 -4.04
N GLY A 119 12.67 29.72 -3.25
CA GLY A 119 12.28 31.05 -3.74
C GLY A 119 10.84 31.13 -4.25
N THR A 120 10.08 30.03 -4.23
CA THR A 120 8.66 30.01 -4.58
C THR A 120 7.79 29.62 -3.38
N PRO A 121 6.48 29.93 -3.40
CA PRO A 121 5.53 29.42 -2.41
C PRO A 121 5.44 27.89 -2.33
N ARG A 122 5.89 27.17 -3.37
CA ARG A 122 5.84 25.71 -3.49
C ARG A 122 7.11 24.99 -3.02
N ARG A 123 8.02 25.71 -2.36
CA ARG A 123 9.22 25.12 -1.75
C ARG A 123 8.81 23.95 -0.85
N PHE A 124 9.46 22.82 -1.04
CA PHE A 124 9.31 21.65 -0.18
C PHE A 124 9.78 21.92 1.26
N LYS A 125 8.91 21.59 2.22
CA LYS A 125 9.09 21.81 3.66
C LYS A 125 8.58 20.65 4.52
N HIS A 126 7.79 19.74 3.96
CA HIS A 126 7.17 18.65 4.71
C HIS A 126 7.96 17.33 4.62
N PHE A 127 8.89 17.23 3.67
CA PHE A 127 9.77 16.07 3.53
C PHE A 127 10.68 15.88 4.75
N ARG A 128 10.81 14.64 5.20
CA ARG A 128 11.62 14.21 6.35
C ARG A 128 12.04 12.75 6.22
N LYS A 129 13.19 12.43 6.81
CA LYS A 129 13.59 11.03 6.98
C LYS A 129 12.81 10.42 8.14
N THR A 130 12.22 9.25 7.91
CA THR A 130 11.52 8.46 8.91
C THR A 130 12.28 7.16 9.21
N ASN A 131 11.70 6.32 10.05
CA ASN A 131 12.28 5.05 10.51
C ASN A 131 11.37 3.84 10.25
N GLY A 132 10.43 3.91 9.30
CA GLY A 132 9.47 2.84 9.08
C GLY A 132 8.51 3.11 7.94
N TYR A 133 7.35 2.45 7.95
CA TYR A 133 6.33 2.57 6.91
C TYR A 133 5.00 3.09 7.45
N ALA A 134 4.34 3.95 6.67
CA ALA A 134 3.06 4.55 7.01
C ALA A 134 1.92 3.52 6.89
N ASN A 135 1.06 3.47 7.90
CA ASN A 135 -0.13 2.62 7.87
C ASN A 135 -1.19 3.23 6.94
N VAL A 136 -1.43 2.60 5.80
CA VAL A 136 -2.41 3.08 4.81
C VAL A 136 -3.84 2.64 5.18
N PRO A 137 -4.85 3.49 4.96
CA PRO A 137 -6.24 3.06 5.02
C PRO A 137 -6.52 1.91 4.04
N LEU A 138 -7.35 0.94 4.44
CA LEU A 138 -7.65 -0.26 3.65
C LEU A 138 -8.93 -0.14 2.80
N ASP A 139 -9.38 1.08 2.49
CA ASP A 139 -10.51 1.32 1.60
C ASP A 139 -10.24 0.78 0.18
N GLY A 140 -11.09 -0.09 -0.36
CA GLY A 140 -10.84 -0.73 -1.66
C GLY A 140 -9.62 -1.66 -1.67
N ILE A 141 -9.26 -2.25 -0.54
CA ILE A 141 -8.09 -3.15 -0.41
C ILE A 141 -8.13 -4.33 -1.38
N TRP A 142 -9.33 -4.76 -1.80
CA TRP A 142 -9.52 -5.85 -2.75
C TRP A 142 -8.79 -5.62 -4.08
N LEU A 143 -8.64 -4.37 -4.52
CA LEU A 143 -8.03 -4.02 -5.81
C LEU A 143 -6.51 -3.79 -5.72
N ARG A 144 -5.91 -3.87 -4.52
CA ARG A 144 -4.53 -3.42 -4.28
C ARG A 144 -3.51 -4.55 -4.24
N ALA A 145 -3.86 -5.74 -4.73
CA ALA A 145 -2.92 -6.83 -4.90
C ALA A 145 -1.87 -6.49 -5.98
N PRO A 146 -0.62 -6.96 -5.85
CA PRO A 146 -0.04 -7.64 -4.68
C PRO A 146 0.19 -6.70 -3.48
N TYR A 147 0.23 -7.28 -2.28
CA TYR A 147 0.27 -6.58 -0.99
C TYR A 147 1.69 -6.34 -0.46
N LEU A 148 1.76 -5.53 0.60
CA LEU A 148 2.95 -4.85 1.14
C LEU A 148 3.48 -3.74 0.21
N HIS A 149 4.40 -2.92 0.71
CA HIS A 149 4.90 -1.75 -0.03
C HIS A 149 5.65 -2.11 -1.33
N ASN A 150 6.19 -3.32 -1.41
CA ASN A 150 6.95 -3.85 -2.53
C ASN A 150 6.16 -4.85 -3.38
N GLY A 151 4.88 -5.10 -3.06
CA GLY A 151 4.06 -6.06 -3.80
C GLY A 151 4.60 -7.49 -3.75
N SER A 152 5.12 -7.93 -2.61
CA SER A 152 5.77 -9.24 -2.44
C SER A 152 4.84 -10.35 -1.94
N VAL A 153 3.56 -10.05 -1.68
CA VAL A 153 2.57 -11.04 -1.25
C VAL A 153 1.37 -11.00 -2.20
N PRO A 154 1.05 -12.08 -2.93
CA PRO A 154 0.11 -11.99 -4.06
C PRO A 154 -1.34 -11.77 -3.65
N THR A 155 -1.78 -12.30 -2.50
CA THR A 155 -3.19 -12.26 -2.07
C THR A 155 -3.35 -11.82 -0.61
N LEU A 156 -4.53 -11.34 -0.20
CA LEU A 156 -4.80 -11.02 1.22
C LEU A 156 -4.72 -12.28 2.07
N ARG A 157 -5.17 -13.41 1.54
CA ARG A 157 -5.13 -14.67 2.27
C ARG A 157 -3.70 -15.15 2.53
N ASP A 158 -2.78 -14.94 1.58
CA ASP A 158 -1.36 -15.24 1.76
C ASP A 158 -0.70 -14.25 2.74
N LEU A 159 -1.16 -12.99 2.80
CA LEU A 159 -0.64 -12.00 3.78
C LEU A 159 -0.88 -12.42 5.22
N LEU A 160 -1.99 -13.14 5.47
CA LEU A 160 -2.32 -13.71 6.78
C LEU A 160 -1.57 -15.02 7.07
N GLU A 161 -0.68 -15.50 6.20
CA GLU A 161 0.25 -16.58 6.52
C GLU A 161 1.56 -16.05 7.13
N THR A 162 2.22 -16.89 7.93
CA THR A 162 3.57 -16.55 8.40
C THR A 162 4.52 -16.46 7.21
N PRO A 163 5.58 -15.63 7.27
CA PRO A 163 6.50 -15.44 6.15
C PRO A 163 7.06 -16.73 5.55
N GLU A 164 7.26 -17.77 6.37
CA GLU A 164 7.78 -19.07 5.93
C GLU A 164 6.82 -19.80 4.98
N ASN A 165 5.51 -19.54 5.13
CA ASN A 165 4.43 -20.15 4.35
C ASN A 165 3.94 -19.25 3.20
N ARG A 166 4.41 -18.00 3.11
CA ARG A 166 4.09 -17.11 1.99
C ARG A 166 4.81 -17.57 0.70
N PRO A 167 4.23 -17.34 -0.49
CA PRO A 167 4.87 -17.70 -1.75
C PRO A 167 6.29 -17.12 -1.89
N LYS A 168 7.26 -17.99 -2.18
CA LYS A 168 8.67 -17.61 -2.43
C LYS A 168 8.92 -17.10 -3.85
N GLU A 169 8.00 -17.46 -4.74
CA GLU A 169 7.92 -16.99 -6.10
C GLU A 169 6.45 -17.02 -6.55
N PHE A 170 6.08 -16.10 -7.43
CA PHE A 170 4.75 -16.05 -8.05
C PHE A 170 4.84 -15.22 -9.35
N TYR A 171 3.78 -15.24 -10.15
CA TYR A 171 3.72 -14.50 -11.40
C TYR A 171 2.80 -13.27 -11.29
N ARG A 172 3.18 -12.20 -11.96
CA ARG A 172 2.41 -10.96 -12.06
C ARG A 172 2.12 -10.63 -13.52
N GLY A 173 0.89 -10.22 -13.79
CA GLY A 173 0.46 -9.75 -15.11
C GLY A 173 -0.87 -10.35 -15.57
N ASP A 174 -1.34 -11.40 -14.90
CA ASP A 174 -2.67 -11.96 -15.11
C ASP A 174 -3.74 -11.00 -14.56
N ASP A 175 -4.82 -10.80 -15.31
CA ASP A 175 -5.97 -9.98 -14.94
C ASP A 175 -7.13 -10.81 -14.37
N VAL A 176 -6.99 -12.13 -14.28
CA VAL A 176 -7.93 -13.01 -13.60
C VAL A 176 -7.83 -12.81 -12.09
N PHE A 177 -8.99 -12.53 -11.47
CA PHE A 177 -9.08 -12.25 -10.04
C PHE A 177 -9.43 -13.52 -9.24
N ASP A 178 -8.63 -13.83 -8.23
CA ASP A 178 -8.89 -14.88 -7.24
C ASP A 178 -9.82 -14.32 -6.15
N GLN A 179 -11.08 -14.73 -6.18
CA GLN A 179 -12.11 -14.28 -5.25
C GLN A 179 -11.97 -14.88 -3.86
N ASP A 180 -11.36 -16.06 -3.73
CA ASP A 180 -11.23 -16.76 -2.46
C ASP A 180 -10.07 -16.18 -1.65
N LYS A 181 -8.94 -15.96 -2.31
CA LYS A 181 -7.75 -15.41 -1.66
C LYS A 181 -7.70 -13.87 -1.64
N VAL A 182 -8.50 -13.24 -2.51
CA VAL A 182 -8.54 -11.79 -2.76
C VAL A 182 -7.18 -11.28 -3.25
N GLY A 183 -7.00 -11.39 -4.55
CA GLY A 183 -5.84 -10.94 -5.31
C GLY A 183 -5.95 -11.36 -6.77
N PHE A 184 -4.87 -11.25 -7.53
CA PHE A 184 -4.82 -11.78 -8.89
C PHE A 184 -4.25 -13.20 -8.87
N VAL A 185 -4.71 -14.03 -9.81
CA VAL A 185 -4.13 -15.36 -10.04
C VAL A 185 -2.63 -15.18 -10.30
N SER A 186 -1.81 -15.98 -9.62
CA SER A 186 -0.36 -15.78 -9.56
C SER A 186 0.46 -17.06 -9.65
N ASP A 187 -0.18 -18.20 -9.89
CA ASP A 187 0.43 -19.53 -10.00
C ASP A 187 0.57 -20.01 -11.46
N VAL A 188 0.11 -19.22 -12.42
CA VAL A 188 0.26 -19.45 -13.86
C VAL A 188 1.37 -18.57 -14.44
N ALA A 189 2.22 -19.15 -15.30
CA ALA A 189 3.36 -18.44 -15.90
C ALA A 189 3.01 -17.67 -17.19
N GLU A 190 1.94 -18.10 -17.87
CA GLU A 190 1.48 -17.56 -19.14
C GLU A 190 0.01 -17.90 -19.36
N ASP A 191 -0.64 -17.10 -20.20
CA ASP A 191 -1.94 -17.40 -20.81
C ASP A 191 -1.77 -17.64 -22.33
N ASN A 192 -2.87 -17.75 -23.08
CA ASN A 192 -2.81 -17.99 -24.53
C ASN A 192 -2.12 -16.87 -25.35
N THR A 193 -1.92 -15.70 -24.75
CA THR A 193 -1.51 -14.43 -25.37
C THR A 193 -0.29 -13.76 -24.70
N ASN A 194 -0.04 -14.02 -23.42
CA ASN A 194 0.91 -13.28 -22.60
C ASN A 194 1.81 -14.22 -21.80
N LYS A 195 3.07 -13.81 -21.60
CA LYS A 195 3.96 -14.39 -20.58
C LYS A 195 4.01 -13.44 -19.39
N PHE A 196 3.78 -13.98 -18.21
CA PHE A 196 3.73 -13.19 -16.99
C PHE A 196 5.10 -13.05 -16.35
N PHE A 197 5.25 -11.98 -15.57
CA PHE A 197 6.52 -11.65 -14.94
C PHE A 197 6.69 -12.43 -13.65
N LYS A 198 7.73 -13.27 -13.59
CA LYS A 198 8.06 -14.04 -12.38
C LYS A 198 8.73 -13.15 -11.33
N ILE A 199 8.11 -13.08 -10.15
CA ILE A 199 8.62 -12.41 -8.96
C ILE A 199 9.29 -13.45 -8.07
N TYR A 200 10.47 -13.11 -7.54
CA TYR A 200 11.13 -13.86 -6.46
C TYR A 200 11.09 -13.00 -5.19
N THR A 201 10.56 -13.55 -4.10
CA THR A 201 10.43 -12.84 -2.82
C THR A 201 11.60 -13.09 -1.87
N THR A 202 12.66 -13.70 -2.40
CA THR A 202 13.89 -14.04 -1.67
C THR A 202 15.03 -13.09 -2.00
N ILE A 203 14.84 -12.15 -2.92
CA ILE A 203 15.87 -11.19 -3.33
C ILE A 203 15.72 -9.86 -2.56
N PRO A 204 16.85 -9.16 -2.31
CA PRO A 204 16.85 -7.81 -1.75
C PRO A 204 15.83 -6.87 -2.40
N GLY A 205 14.99 -6.22 -1.59
CA GLY A 205 13.94 -5.30 -2.05
C GLY A 205 12.58 -5.96 -2.31
N ASN A 206 12.54 -7.28 -2.49
CA ASN A 206 11.33 -8.04 -2.74
C ASN A 206 10.95 -8.96 -1.57
N LEU A 207 11.56 -8.81 -0.39
CA LEU A 207 11.29 -9.70 0.73
C LEU A 207 9.81 -9.61 1.16
N ASN A 208 9.20 -10.77 1.41
CA ASN A 208 7.82 -10.92 1.85
C ASN A 208 7.69 -11.09 3.37
N SER A 209 8.67 -10.62 4.14
CA SER A 209 8.71 -10.72 5.61
C SER A 209 7.82 -9.68 6.29
N GLY A 210 7.69 -9.79 7.61
CA GLY A 210 7.02 -8.78 8.43
C GLY A 210 5.51 -8.76 8.29
N HIS A 211 4.90 -7.75 8.92
CA HIS A 211 3.45 -7.61 9.05
C HIS A 211 2.82 -8.92 9.55
N LEU A 212 3.16 -9.31 10.78
CA LEU A 212 2.76 -10.60 11.36
C LEU A 212 1.34 -10.59 11.98
N TYR A 213 0.63 -9.47 11.88
CA TYR A 213 -0.71 -9.31 12.42
C TYR A 213 -1.70 -10.27 11.74
N GLY A 214 -2.39 -11.07 12.56
CA GLY A 214 -3.39 -12.04 12.09
C GLY A 214 -2.82 -13.38 11.62
N THR A 215 -1.51 -13.60 11.72
CA THR A 215 -0.89 -14.87 11.29
C THR A 215 -1.22 -16.05 12.20
N ASP A 216 -1.55 -15.76 13.46
CA ASP A 216 -1.96 -16.67 14.53
C ASP A 216 -3.45 -17.03 14.53
N LEU A 217 -4.26 -16.37 13.70
CA LEU A 217 -5.68 -16.68 13.53
C LEU A 217 -5.87 -18.11 13.00
N SER A 218 -6.99 -18.75 13.36
CA SER A 218 -7.37 -20.02 12.72
C SER A 218 -7.63 -19.82 11.22
N PRO A 219 -7.53 -20.86 10.39
CA PRO A 219 -7.86 -20.77 8.96
C PRO A 219 -9.22 -20.12 8.70
N GLU A 220 -10.26 -20.52 9.45
CA GLU A 220 -11.63 -20.01 9.30
C GLU A 220 -11.73 -18.53 9.69
N ALA A 221 -10.96 -18.10 10.70
CA ALA A 221 -10.89 -16.70 11.11
C ALA A 221 -10.16 -15.84 10.06
N LYS A 222 -9.14 -16.38 9.39
CA LYS A 222 -8.48 -15.72 8.26
C LYS A 222 -9.45 -15.56 7.08
N ASP A 223 -10.19 -16.61 6.74
CA ASP A 223 -11.17 -16.57 5.66
C ASP A 223 -12.29 -15.56 5.96
N ALA A 224 -12.80 -15.54 7.20
CA ALA A 224 -13.77 -14.56 7.64
C ALA A 224 -13.25 -13.12 7.54
N LEU A 225 -12.01 -12.89 7.97
CA LEU A 225 -11.35 -11.58 7.88
C LEU A 225 -11.19 -11.13 6.43
N VAL A 226 -10.75 -12.01 5.54
CA VAL A 226 -10.63 -11.74 4.09
C VAL A 226 -12.01 -11.40 3.50
N GLU A 227 -13.05 -12.16 3.85
CA GLU A 227 -14.41 -11.90 3.39
C GLU A 227 -14.92 -10.52 3.85
N TYR A 228 -14.63 -10.12 5.09
CA TYR A 228 -14.95 -8.78 5.56
C TYR A 228 -14.17 -7.70 4.79
N MET A 229 -12.89 -7.94 4.47
CA MET A 229 -12.08 -6.97 3.72
C MET A 229 -12.57 -6.72 2.29
N LYS A 230 -13.38 -7.62 1.70
CA LYS A 230 -14.10 -7.37 0.43
C LYS A 230 -15.12 -6.23 0.55
N THR A 231 -15.58 -5.91 1.76
CA THR A 231 -16.57 -4.84 2.02
C THR A 231 -15.95 -3.45 2.19
N LEU A 232 -14.61 -3.36 2.22
CA LEU A 232 -13.85 -2.13 2.50
C LEU A 232 -13.52 -1.34 1.24
#